data_AF-A0A962XU90-F1
#
_entry.id   AF-A0A962XU90-F1
#
_cell.length_a   1.000
_cell.length_b   1.000
_cell.length_c   1.000
_cell.angle_alpha   90.00
_cell.angle_beta   90.00
_cell.angle_gamma   90.00
#
_symmetry.space_group_name_H-M   'P 1'
#
loop_
_entity.id
_entity.type
_entity.pdbx_description
1 polymer ?
#
loop_
_entity_poly.entity_id
_entity_poly.type
_entity_poly.pdbx_seq_one_letter_code
_entity_poly.pdbx_strand_id
1 'polypeptide(L)' 'HAEIRDIDGVRYVNCGDWVESHTAVVEHFDGSLELLRWQDARGDELGQGVADMPLRRAG' A
#
# COMPACT_ATOMS: atom_id res chain seq x y z
N HIS A 1 8.96 -14.00 -2.70
CA HIS A 1 7.58 -13.65 -3.07
C HIS A 1 6.90 -13.11 -1.82
N ALA A 2 6.12 -12.04 -1.94
CA ALA A 2 5.38 -11.48 -0.83
C ALA A 2 4.03 -12.21 -0.70
N GLU A 3 3.66 -12.63 0.50
CA GLU A 3 2.53 -13.54 0.73
C GLU A 3 1.89 -13.31 2.11
N ILE A 4 0.56 -13.39 2.17
CA ILE A 4 -0.22 -13.57 3.40
C ILE A 4 -0.93 -14.90 3.30
N ARG A 5 -0.74 -15.79 4.29
CA ARG A 5 -1.38 -17.11 4.31
C ARG A 5 -1.64 -17.58 5.73
N ASP A 6 -2.75 -18.29 5.93
CA ASP A 6 -3.01 -19.00 7.18
C ASP A 6 -2.40 -20.42 7.13
N ILE A 7 -1.62 -20.78 8.15
CA ILE A 7 -0.92 -22.07 8.27
C ILE A 7 -1.15 -22.59 9.69
N ASP A 8 -1.90 -23.68 9.83
CA ASP A 8 -2.17 -24.34 11.13
C ASP A 8 -2.67 -23.39 12.23
N GLY A 9 -3.54 -22.43 11.86
CA GLY A 9 -4.09 -21.43 12.77
C GLY A 9 -3.15 -20.25 13.07
N VAL A 10 -1.98 -20.22 12.45
CA VAL A 10 -1.04 -19.09 12.51
C VAL A 10 -1.13 -18.29 11.22
N ARG A 11 -1.32 -16.97 11.34
CA ARG A 11 -1.27 -16.05 10.21
C ARG A 11 0.18 -15.75 9.86
N TYR A 12 0.66 -16.33 8.76
CA TYR A 12 1.98 -16.08 8.20
C TYR A 12 1.93 -14.86 7.27
N VAL A 13 2.89 -13.95 7.44
CA VAL A 13 2.97 -12.71 6.67
C VAL A 13 4.41 -12.44 6.28
N ASN A 14 4.65 -12.28 4.98
CA ASN A 14 5.96 -11.99 4.41
C ASN A 14 5.83 -10.83 3.39
N CYS A 15 6.65 -9.79 3.57
CA CYS A 15 6.65 -8.61 2.70
C CYS A 15 7.54 -8.75 1.45
N GLY A 16 8.05 -9.94 1.15
CA GLY A 16 8.96 -10.20 0.04
C GLY A 16 10.36 -9.63 0.25
N ASP A 17 11.16 -9.66 -0.82
CA ASP A 17 12.43 -8.93 -0.86
C ASP A 17 12.15 -7.46 -1.18
N TRP A 18 12.62 -6.57 -0.33
CA TRP A 18 12.40 -5.12 -0.44
C TRP A 18 13.02 -4.53 -1.71
N VAL A 19 14.11 -5.11 -2.22
CA VAL A 19 14.82 -4.55 -3.38
C VAL A 19 14.07 -4.83 -4.68
N GLU A 20 13.39 -5.97 -4.77
CA GLU A 20 12.77 -6.42 -6.03
C GLU A 20 11.25 -6.31 -6.03
N SER A 21 10.60 -6.49 -4.88
CA SER A 21 9.14 -6.66 -4.82
C SER A 21 8.38 -5.35 -4.64
N HIS A 22 9.00 -4.31 -4.07
CA HIS A 22 8.36 -3.03 -3.72
C HIS A 22 7.02 -3.22 -2.99
N THR A 23 7.01 -4.17 -2.06
CA THR A 23 5.84 -4.55 -1.27
C THR A 23 6.02 -4.19 0.20
N ALA A 24 4.94 -3.82 0.86
CA ALA A 24 4.91 -3.50 2.29
C ALA A 24 3.72 -4.19 2.95
N VAL A 25 3.86 -4.54 4.23
CA VAL A 25 2.74 -5.05 5.04
C VAL A 25 2.22 -3.90 5.89
N VAL A 26 0.91 -3.70 5.90
CA VAL A 26 0.22 -2.68 6.70
C VAL A 26 -0.78 -3.37 7.62
N GLU A 27 -0.89 -2.85 8.83
CA GLU A 27 -1.93 -3.20 9.80
C GLU A 27 -2.95 -2.06 9.88
N HIS A 28 -4.22 -2.39 9.70
CA HIS A 28 -5.35 -1.47 9.83
C HIS A 28 -5.79 -1.35 11.29
N PHE A 29 -6.53 -0.29 11.62
CA PHE A 29 -7.01 -0.06 12.99
C PHE A 29 -8.00 -1.12 13.49
N ASP A 30 -8.61 -1.89 12.59
CA ASP A 30 -9.47 -3.04 12.92
C ASP A 30 -8.67 -4.33 13.15
N GLY A 31 -7.34 -4.29 13.04
CA GLY A 31 -6.44 -5.42 13.19
C GLY A 31 -6.28 -6.28 11.93
N SER A 32 -6.86 -5.89 10.80
CA SER A 32 -6.63 -6.58 9.53
C SER A 32 -5.25 -6.26 8.93
N LEU A 33 -4.66 -7.24 8.24
CA LEU A 33 -3.34 -7.11 7.61
C LEU A 33 -3.49 -7.10 6.08
N GLU A 34 -2.76 -6.19 5.43
CA GLU A 34 -2.77 -6.00 3.99
C GLU A 34 -1.33 -5.99 3.43
N LEU A 35 -1.16 -6.53 2.22
CA LEU A 35 0.08 -6.45 1.48
C LEU A 35 -0.03 -5.42 0.34
N LEU A 36 0.56 -4.25 0.54
CA LEU A 36 0.61 -3.19 -0.46
C LEU A 36 1.70 -3.45 -1.50
N ARG A 37 1.43 -3.06 -2.76
CA ARG A 37 2.41 -3.02 -3.85
C ARG A 37 2.48 -1.61 -4.42
N TRP A 38 3.67 -1.02 -4.45
CA TRP A 38 3.90 0.39 -4.83
C TRP A 38 3.42 0.76 -6.24
N GLN A 39 3.32 -0.22 -7.15
CA GLN A 39 2.85 0.02 -8.53
C GLN A 39 1.31 0.08 -8.62
N ASP A 40 0.59 -0.46 -7.64
CA ASP A 40 -0.87 -0.47 -7.58
C ASP A 40 -1.41 0.73 -6.78
N ALA A 41 -0.59 1.31 -5.89
CA ALA A 41 -0.94 2.47 -5.05
C ALA A 41 -1.12 3.81 -5.82
N ARG A 42 -0.99 3.82 -7.15
CA ARG A 42 -1.21 5.00 -8.01
C ARG A 42 -2.58 5.01 -8.72
N GLY A 43 -3.43 4.01 -8.47
CA GLY A 43 -4.62 3.75 -9.30
C GLY A 43 -5.98 4.19 -8.77
N ASP A 44 -6.22 4.25 -7.45
CA ASP A 44 -7.61 4.24 -6.95
C ASP A 44 -8.10 5.54 -6.26
N GLU A 45 -7.25 6.55 -6.02
CA GLU A 45 -7.68 7.80 -5.34
C GLU A 45 -7.64 9.08 -6.19
N LEU A 46 -7.27 9.02 -7.47
CA LEU A 46 -7.25 10.21 -8.35
C LEU A 46 -8.52 10.37 -9.19
N GLY A 47 -9.66 9.94 -8.65
CA GLY A 47 -10.99 10.33 -9.13
C GLY A 47 -11.46 11.63 -8.48
N GLN A 48 -11.24 12.76 -9.17
CA GLN A 48 -11.91 14.05 -8.96
C GLN A 48 -11.40 14.94 -7.80
N GLY A 49 -10.64 16.00 -8.12
CA GLY A 49 -10.56 17.16 -7.21
C GLY A 49 -9.37 18.12 -7.37
N VAL A 50 -8.24 17.68 -7.93
CA VAL A 50 -6.98 18.45 -7.83
C VAL A 50 -6.58 19.24 -9.09
N ALA A 51 -7.36 19.17 -10.17
CA ALA A 51 -6.99 19.78 -11.46
C ALA A 51 -7.13 21.32 -11.53
N ASP A 52 -7.64 21.98 -10.49
CA ASP A 52 -8.04 23.41 -10.58
C ASP A 52 -7.44 24.32 -9.48
N MET A 53 -6.37 23.90 -8.80
CA MET A 53 -5.74 24.72 -7.77
C MET A 53 -4.69 25.67 -8.38
N PRO A 54 -4.90 27.00 -8.42
CA PRO A 54 -3.89 27.92 -8.93
C PRO A 54 -2.73 27.98 -7.94
N LEU A 55 -1.54 27.61 -8.42
CA LEU A 55 -0.29 27.68 -7.67
C LEU A 55 -0.03 29.14 -7.24
N ARG A 56 -0.26 29.45 -5.96
CA ARG A 56 0.19 30.72 -5.37
C ARG A 56 1.71 30.64 -5.17
N ARG A 57 2.46 31.47 -5.89
CA ARG A 57 3.90 31.67 -5.67
C ARG A 57 4.10 32.33 -4.31
N ALA A 58 4.82 31.64 -3.41
CA ALA A 58 5.40 32.27 -2.23
C ALA A 58 6.57 33.15 -2.66
N GLY A 59 6.59 34.39 -2.16
CA GLY A 59 7.63 35.39 -2.39
C GLY A 59 8.86 35.21 -1.52
#